data_AF-A0A835S9P2-F1
#
_entry.id   AF-A0A835S9P2-F1
#
_cell.length_a   1.000
_cell.length_b   1.000
_cell.length_c   1.000
_cell.angle_alpha   90.00
_cell.angle_beta   90.00
_cell.angle_gamma   90.00
#
_symmetry.space_group_name_H-M   'P 1'
#
loop_
_entity.id
_entity.type
_entity.pdbx_description
1 polymer ?
#
loop_
_entity_poly.entity_id
_entity_poly.type
_entity_poly.pdbx_seq_one_letter_code
_entity_poly.pdbx_strand_id
1 'polypeptide(L)' 'MDIYLLIILMFLIAGSIIAITSDPPVIGLFYSMLGGSIIIIIYVAMKSRKEQKELRRQRRRSKK' A
#
# COMPACT_ATOMS: atom_id res chain seq x y z
N MET A 1 8.26 1.69 -5.86
CA MET A 1 7.02 2.19 -5.24
C MET A 1 7.02 3.69 -5.39
N ASP A 2 5.87 4.28 -5.73
CA ASP A 2 5.77 5.73 -5.82
C ASP A 2 5.99 6.34 -4.43
N ILE A 3 6.83 7.38 -4.33
CA ILE A 3 7.19 8.01 -3.05
C ILE A 3 5.93 8.53 -2.35
N TYR A 4 4.95 8.99 -3.11
CA TYR A 4 3.67 9.46 -2.60
C TYR A 4 2.86 8.32 -1.95
N LEU A 5 2.85 7.14 -2.57
CA LEU A 5 2.12 5.99 -2.03
C LEU A 5 2.74 5.49 -0.71
N LEU A 6 4.06 5.55 -0.62
CA LEU A 6 4.79 5.18 0.59
C LEU A 6 4.52 6.16 1.73
N ILE A 7 4.52 7.47 1.43
CA ILE A 7 4.17 8.52 2.39
C ILE A 7 2.74 8.30 2.91
N ILE A 8 1.77 8.09 2.02
CA ILE A 8 0.37 7.85 2.41
C ILE A 8 0.26 6.59 3.29
N LEU A 9 0.96 5.51 2.95
CA LEU A 9 0.98 4.29 3.75
C LEU A 9 1.57 4.53 5.16
N MET A 10 2.64 5.32 5.27
CA MET A 10 3.22 5.71 6.56
C MET A 10 2.22 6.49 7.42
N PHE A 11 1.48 7.44 6.82
CA PHE A 11 0.43 8.17 7.52
C PHE A 11 -0.72 7.27 7.98
N LEU A 12 -1.13 6.31 7.16
CA LEU A 12 -2.16 5.33 7.54
C LEU A 12 -1.73 4.47 8.72
N ILE A 13 -0.48 4.01 8.74
CA ILE A 13 0.06 3.22 9.86
C ILE A 13 0.17 4.08 11.12
N ALA A 14 0.76 5.27 11.02
CA ALA A 14 0.89 6.18 12.15
C ALA A 14 -0.48 6.59 12.73
N GLY A 15 -1.45 6.91 11.85
CA GLY A 15 -2.81 7.23 12.24
C GLY A 15 -3.54 6.07 12.92
N SER A 16 -3.27 4.83 12.49
CA SER A 16 -3.81 3.62 13.13
C SER A 16 -3.28 3.44 14.55
N ILE A 17 -1.96 3.63 14.75
CA ILE A 17 -1.31 3.55 16.06
C ILE A 17 -1.89 4.63 16.98
N ILE A 18 -1.96 5.88 16.51
CA ILE A 18 -2.53 6.98 17.29
C ILE A 18 -3.98 6.65 17.69
N ALA A 19 -4.81 6.22 16.74
CA ALA A 19 -6.22 5.93 16.98
C ALA A 19 -6.47 4.86 18.06
N ILE A 20 -5.61 3.84 18.15
CA ILE A 20 -5.73 2.78 19.16
C ILE A 20 -5.10 3.14 20.51
N THR A 21 -4.09 4.02 20.52
CA THR A 21 -3.44 4.51 21.76
C THR A 21 -4.16 5.68 22.41
N SER A 22 -5.09 6.33 21.71
CA SER A 22 -5.94 7.39 22.27
C SER A 22 -6.87 6.87 23.36
N ASP A 23 -7.17 7.68 24.38
CA ASP A 23 -8.17 7.38 25.40
C ASP A 23 -9.31 8.42 25.37
N PRO A 24 -10.55 8.05 24.99
CA PRO A 24 -10.96 6.71 24.56
C PRO A 24 -10.47 6.36 23.14
N PRO A 25 -10.25 5.07 22.84
CA PRO A 25 -9.77 4.64 21.54
C PRO A 25 -10.80 4.95 20.44
N VAL A 26 -10.33 5.52 19.33
CA VAL A 26 -11.18 5.96 18.23
C VAL A 26 -11.29 4.84 17.20
N ILE A 27 -12.11 3.84 17.53
CA ILE A 27 -12.28 2.61 16.75
C ILE A 27 -12.68 2.90 15.29
N GLY A 28 -13.51 3.93 15.05
CA GLY A 28 -13.91 4.33 13.70
C GLY A 28 -12.75 4.85 12.83
N LEU A 29 -11.82 5.61 13.42
CA LEU A 29 -10.61 6.06 12.73
C LEU A 29 -9.67 4.89 12.47
N PHE A 30 -9.53 3.97 13.42
CA PHE A 30 -8.71 2.77 13.26
C PHE A 30 -9.17 1.92 12.05
N TYR A 31 -10.46 1.60 11.96
CA TYR A 31 -10.97 0.82 10.81
C TYR A 31 -10.89 1.58 9.48
N SER A 32 -11.06 2.89 9.51
CA SER A 32 -10.91 3.73 8.31
C SER A 32 -9.46 3.71 7.80
N MET A 33 -8.49 3.82 8.71
CA MET A 33 -7.06 3.75 8.38
C MET A 33 -6.65 2.34 7.91
N LEU A 34 -7.18 1.29 8.55
CA LEU A 34 -7.02 -0.09 8.07
C LEU A 34 -7.55 -0.26 6.65
N GLY A 35 -8.78 0.19 6.38
CA GLY A 35 -9.39 0.12 5.05
C GLY A 35 -8.59 0.86 3.99
N GLY A 36 -8.11 2.07 4.30
CA GLY A 36 -7.25 2.85 3.39
C GLY A 36 -5.94 2.13 3.07
N SER A 37 -5.30 1.50 4.07
CA SER A 37 -4.06 0.75 3.86
C SER A 37 -4.27 -0.45 2.93
N ILE A 38 -5.40 -1.16 3.07
CA ILE A 38 -5.74 -2.33 2.25
C ILE A 38 -5.90 -1.92 0.77
N ILE A 39 -6.59 -0.82 0.49
CA ILE A 39 -6.78 -0.32 -0.88
C ILE A 39 -5.43 -0.01 -1.53
N ILE A 40 -4.52 0.63 -0.79
CA ILE A 40 -3.17 0.93 -1.27
C ILE A 40 -2.39 -0.34 -1.56
N ILE A 41 -2.41 -1.32 -0.66
CA ILE A 41 -1.74 -2.61 -0.84
C ILE A 41 -2.27 -3.32 -2.09
N ILE A 42 -3.59 -3.31 -2.31
CA ILE A 42 -4.20 -3.90 -3.51
C ILE A 42 -3.71 -3.18 -4.77
N TYR A 43 -3.72 -1.84 -4.78
CA TYR A 43 -3.23 -1.06 -5.90
C TYR A 43 -1.75 -1.37 -6.23
N VAL A 44 -0.91 -1.43 -5.20
CA VAL A 44 0.50 -1.81 -5.30
C VAL A 44 0.67 -3.22 -5.86
N ALA A 45 -0.09 -4.18 -5.33
CA ALA A 45 -0.04 -5.57 -5.77
C ALA A 45 -0.42 -5.69 -7.26
N MET A 46 -1.43 -4.96 -7.70
CA MET A 46 -1.83 -4.92 -9.11
C MET A 46 -0.75 -4.30 -10.00
N LYS A 47 -0.17 -3.16 -9.58
CA LYS A 47 0.91 -2.49 -10.32
C LYS A 47 2.15 -3.38 -10.43
N SER A 48 2.59 -3.98 -9.32
CA SER A 48 3.74 -4.90 -9.28
C SER A 48 3.52 -6.12 -10.18
N ARG A 49 2.31 -6.69 -10.21
CA ARG A 49 1.99 -7.80 -11.13
C ARG A 49 2.14 -7.42 -12.60
N LYS A 50 1.82 -6.18 -12.99
CA LYS A 50 2.04 -5.69 -14.37
C LYS A 50 3.52 -5.53 -14.67
N GLU A 51 4.26 -4.84 -13.80
CA GLU A 51 5.71 -4.62 -13.96
C GLU A 51 6.47 -5.95 -14.07
N GLN A 52 6.14 -6.95 -13.25
CA GLN A 52 6.74 -8.28 -13.33
C GLN A 52 6.46 -9.00 -14.65
N LYS A 53 5.26 -8.84 -15.22
CA LYS A 53 4.92 -9.42 -16.53
C LYS A 53 5.73 -8.77 -17.66
N GLU A 54 5.91 -7.45 -17.60
CA GLU A 54 6.70 -6.71 -18.58
C GLU A 54 8.19 -7.07 -18.50
N LEU A 55 8.76 -7.14 -17.30
CA LEU A 55 10.14 -7.58 -17.08
C LEU A 55 10.38 -8.98 -17.64
N ARG A 56 9.43 -9.91 -17.46
CA ARG A 56 9.51 -11.27 -18.05
C ARG A 56 9.43 -11.23 -19.58
N ARG A 57 8.61 -10.35 -20.18
CA ARG A 57 8.53 -10.18 -21.65
C ARG A 57 9.82 -9.60 -22.23
N GLN A 58 10.39 -8.58 -21.60
CA GLN A 58 11.66 -7.97 -22.01
C GLN A 58 12.80 -8.98 -21.98
N ARG A 59 12.91 -9.77 -20.90
CA ARG A 59 13.90 -10.86 -20.79
C ARG A 59 13.77 -11.92 -21.90
N ARG A 60 12.55 -12.22 -22.35
CA ARG A 60 12.32 -13.15 -23.48
C ARG A 60 12.73 -12.55 -24.83
N ARG A 61 12.52 -11.24 -25.02
CA ARG A 61 12.93 -10.53 -26.26
C ARG A 61 14.44 -10.30 -26.34
N SER A 62 15.10 -9.99 -25.23
CA SER A 62 16.55 -9.82 -25.16
C SER A 62 17.34 -11.11 -25.39
N LYS A 63 16.70 -12.28 -25.27
CA LYS A 63 17.32 -13.60 -25.50
C LYS A 63 17.19 -14.10 -26.95
N LYS A 64 16.45 -13.38 -27.80
CA LYS A 64 16.18 -13.75 -29.19
C LYS A 64 16.92 -12.78 -30.10
#